data_AF-A0A7C1G5C2-F1
#
_entry.id   AF-A0A7C1G5C2-F1
#
_cell.length_a   1.000
_cell.length_b   1.000
_cell.length_c   1.000
_cell.angle_alpha   90.00
_cell.angle_beta   90.00
_cell.angle_gamma   90.00
#
_symmetry.space_group_name_H-M   'P 1'
#
loop_
_entity.id
_entity.type
_entity.pdbx_description
1 polymer ?
#
loop_
_entity_poly.entity_id
_entity_poly.type
_entity_poly.pdbx_seq_one_letter_code
_entity_poly.pdbx_strand_id
1 'polypeptide(L)' 'MHILTFDIEDWFHTFDKAYYNRPALWETLSTSLEEDVNHICEFLDERDLKATFFWLGWEGEIHKNLIRKIAEQGHEIA' A
#
# COMPACT_ATOMS: atom_id res chain seq x y z
N MET A 1 -4.80 -4.73 -19.04
CA MET A 1 -4.35 -6.04 -18.55
C MET A 1 -3.43 -5.78 -17.37
N HIS A 2 -3.65 -6.47 -16.25
CA HIS A 2 -2.90 -6.26 -15.01
C HIS A 2 -1.86 -7.36 -14.91
N ILE A 3 -0.58 -7.01 -15.05
CA ILE A 3 0.53 -7.98 -15.13
C ILE A 3 1.38 -8.02 -13.85
N LEU A 4 1.21 -7.04 -12.98
CA LEU A 4 1.89 -6.92 -11.70
C LEU A 4 0.85 -6.83 -10.59
N THR A 5 1.20 -7.42 -9.45
CA THR A 5 0.44 -7.35 -8.22
C THR A 5 1.35 -6.87 -7.09
N PHE A 6 0.83 -6.02 -6.22
CA PHE A 6 1.54 -5.49 -5.05
C PHE A 6 0.74 -5.82 -3.80
N ASP A 7 1.40 -6.39 -2.80
CA ASP A 7 0.83 -6.56 -1.45
C ASP A 7 1.29 -5.38 -0.60
N ILE A 8 0.34 -4.59 -0.12
CA ILE A 8 0.59 -3.30 0.54
C ILE A 8 0.48 -3.49 2.04
N GLU A 9 1.66 -3.58 2.66
CA GLU A 9 1.88 -3.68 4.09
C GLU A 9 3.04 -2.74 4.47
N ASP A 10 2.91 -2.06 5.62
CA ASP A 10 4.03 -1.32 6.20
C ASP A 10 5.05 -2.25 6.89
N TRP A 11 6.28 -1.77 7.08
CA TRP A 11 7.41 -2.56 7.59
C TRP A 11 7.13 -3.24 8.93
N PHE A 12 6.32 -2.62 9.79
CA PHE A 12 6.02 -3.14 11.12
C PHE A 12 5.02 -4.31 11.13
N HIS A 13 4.38 -4.62 10.01
CA HIS A 13 3.51 -5.81 9.89
C HIS A 13 4.32 -7.12 9.72
N THR A 14 5.52 -7.04 9.16
CA THR A 14 6.27 -8.23 8.74
C THR A 14 7.65 -8.37 9.38
N PHE A 15 8.25 -7.26 9.83
CA PHE A 15 9.69 -7.25 10.11
C PHE A 15 10.09 -7.87 11.47
N ASP A 16 9.42 -7.53 12.58
CA ASP A 16 9.79 -8.03 13.92
C ASP A 16 8.57 -8.38 14.78
N LYS A 17 8.68 -9.50 15.50
CA LYS A 17 7.73 -9.97 16.53
C LYS A 17 7.40 -8.90 17.57
N ALA A 18 8.34 -8.00 17.85
CA ALA A 18 8.13 -6.88 18.76
C ALA A 18 7.03 -5.92 18.28
N TYR A 19 6.81 -5.81 16.97
CA TYR A 19 5.86 -4.88 16.35
C TYR A 19 4.60 -5.59 15.87
N TYR A 20 4.69 -6.66 15.08
CA TYR A 20 3.50 -7.26 14.46
C TYR A 20 2.59 -8.00 15.46
N ASN A 21 3.10 -8.44 16.61
CA ASN A 21 2.27 -9.02 17.68
C ASN A 21 1.60 -7.97 18.58
N ARG A 22 1.79 -6.67 18.29
CA ARG A 22 1.26 -5.57 19.09
C ARG A 22 0.57 -4.51 18.21
N PRO A 23 -0.64 -4.82 17.69
CA PRO A 23 -1.40 -3.88 16.85
C PRO A 23 -1.59 -2.49 17.47
N ALA A 24 -1.72 -2.41 18.79
CA ALA A 24 -1.85 -1.14 19.52
C ALA A 24 -0.64 -0.19 19.36
N LEU A 25 0.52 -0.67 18.89
CA LEU A 25 1.68 0.18 18.63
C LEU A 25 1.71 0.74 17.21
N TRP A 26 0.99 0.15 16.26
CA TRP A 26 1.11 0.47 14.83
C TRP A 26 0.86 1.96 14.54
N GLU A 27 -0.17 2.55 15.16
CA GLU A 27 -0.50 3.98 15.00
C GLU A 27 0.60 4.94 15.49
N THR A 28 1.54 4.45 16.29
CA THR A 28 2.62 5.27 16.86
C THR A 28 3.94 5.16 16.09
N LEU A 29 4.01 4.24 15.13
CA LEU A 29 5.20 3.99 14.33
C LEU A 29 5.21 4.90 13.11
N SER A 30 6.40 5.34 12.71
CA SER A 30 6.56 6.11 11.49
C SER A 30 6.31 5.23 10.28
N THR A 31 5.50 5.74 9.35
CA THR A 31 5.18 5.11 8.07
C THR A 31 5.85 5.85 6.91
N SER A 32 6.36 5.11 5.93
CA SER A 32 6.74 5.61 4.60
C SER A 32 5.78 5.13 3.51
N LEU A 33 4.72 4.41 3.88
CA LEU A 33 3.89 3.62 2.97
C LEU A 33 3.28 4.46 1.84
N GLU A 34 2.80 5.66 2.15
CA GLU A 34 2.23 6.54 1.13
C GLU A 34 3.27 7.01 0.11
N GLU A 35 4.49 7.33 0.54
CA GLU A 35 5.57 7.72 -0.36
C GLU A 35 6.00 6.54 -1.25
N ASP A 36 6.18 5.36 -0.65
CA ASP A 36 6.57 4.14 -1.36
C ASP A 36 5.52 3.73 -2.40
N VAL A 37 4.23 3.80 -2.06
CA VAL A 37 3.13 3.51 -2.99
C VAL A 37 3.07 4.54 -4.12
N ASN A 38 3.30 5.83 -3.85
CA ASN A 38 3.36 6.84 -4.90
C ASN A 38 4.52 6.56 -5.88
N HIS A 39 5.70 6.16 -5.40
CA HIS A 39 6.81 5.77 -6.28
C HIS A 39 6.47 4.58 -7.18
N ILE A 40 5.74 3.58 -6.66
CA ILE A 40 5.25 2.46 -7.48
C ILE A 40 4.29 2.98 -8.56
N CYS A 41 3.36 3.86 -8.21
CA CYS A 41 2.39 4.41 -9.16
C CYS A 41 3.07 5.24 -10.25
N GLU A 42 4.07 6.07 -9.90
CA GLU A 42 4.88 6.82 -10.86
C GLU A 42 5.62 5.90 -11.84
N PHE A 43 6.26 4.84 -11.33
CA PHE A 43 6.94 3.85 -12.17
C PHE A 43 6.00 3.18 -13.18
N LEU A 44 4.78 2.86 -12.75
CA LEU A 44 3.75 2.25 -13.59
C LEU A 44 3.21 3.24 -14.62
N ASP A 45 2.96 4.50 -14.23
CA ASP A 45 2.44 5.55 -15.10
C ASP A 45 3.42 5.89 -16.23
N GLU A 46 4.72 6.00 -15.94
CA GLU A 46 5.78 6.20 -16.94
C GLU A 46 5.80 5.13 -18.05
N ARG A 47 5.22 3.95 -17.79
CA ARG A 47 5.23 2.79 -18.69
C ARG A 47 3.85 2.44 -19.23
N ASP A 48 2.82 3.25 -18.93
CA ASP A 48 1.42 2.98 -19.26
C ASP A 48 0.97 1.58 -18.78
N LEU A 49 1.41 1.19 -17.58
CA LEU A 49 1.08 -0.10 -16.97
C LEU A 49 0.00 0.06 -15.91
N LYS A 50 -0.92 -0.91 -15.85
CA LYS A 50 -1.88 -1.08 -14.76
C LYS A 50 -1.56 -2.34 -13.97
N ALA A 51 -1.91 -2.32 -12.69
CA ALA A 51 -1.55 -3.32 -11.71
C ALA A 51 -2.67 -3.49 -10.68
N THR A 52 -2.59 -4.53 -9.88
CA THR A 52 -3.53 -4.82 -8.79
C THR A 52 -2.82 -4.62 -7.45
N PHE A 53 -3.44 -3.86 -6.56
CA PHE A 53 -2.92 -3.55 -5.23
C PHE A 53 -3.80 -4.24 -4.19
N PHE A 54 -3.22 -5.19 -3.46
CA PHE A 54 -3.84 -5.84 -2.31
C PHE A 54 -3.54 -5.02 -1.08
N TRP A 55 -4.57 -4.57 -0.37
CA TRP A 55 -4.41 -3.75 0.83
C TRP A 55 -4.66 -4.56 2.09
N LEU A 56 -3.70 -4.54 3.02
CA LEU A 56 -4.00 -4.94 4.38
C LEU A 56 -5.15 -4.09 4.91
N GLY A 57 -6.21 -4.72 5.44
CA GLY A 57 -7.43 -4.00 5.84
C GLY A 57 -7.17 -2.86 6.83
N TRP A 58 -6.14 -2.98 7.67
CA TRP A 58 -5.69 -1.91 8.58
C TRP A 58 -5.19 -0.69 7.81
N GLU A 59 -4.23 -0.89 6.89
CA GLU A 59 -3.73 0.17 6.00
C GLU A 59 -4.83 0.75 5.12
N GLY A 60 -5.76 -0.12 4.69
CA GLY A 60 -6.97 0.24 3.96
C GLY A 60 -7.83 1.30 4.65
N GLU A 61 -8.00 1.18 5.96
CA GLU A 61 -8.78 2.12 6.75
C GLU A 61 -8.07 3.47 6.97
N ILE A 62 -6.74 3.47 7.04
CA ILE A 62 -5.92 4.66 7.26
C ILE A 62 -5.74 5.45 5.95
N HIS A 63 -5.43 4.76 4.84
CA HIS A 63 -5.01 5.37 3.57
C HIS A 63 -6.14 5.45 2.51
N LYS A 64 -7.40 5.64 2.94
CA LYS A 64 -8.58 5.68 2.05
C LYS A 64 -8.45 6.65 0.87
N ASN A 65 -7.81 7.80 1.08
CA ASN A 65 -7.63 8.81 0.03
C ASN A 65 -6.61 8.36 -1.02
N LEU A 66 -5.52 7.73 -0.58
CA LEU A 66 -4.51 7.16 -1.47
C LEU A 66 -5.11 6.02 -2.31
N ILE A 67 -5.88 5.12 -1.68
CA ILE A 67 -6.59 4.05 -2.39
C ILE A 67 -7.52 4.59 -3.47
N ARG A 68 -8.30 5.64 -3.14
CA ARG A 68 -9.18 6.29 -4.12
C ARG A 68 -8.38 6.86 -5.30
N LYS A 69 -7.27 7.55 -5.02
CA LYS A 69 -6.39 8.12 -6.06
C LYS A 69 -5.84 7.03 -6.98
N ILE A 70 -5.40 5.90 -6.43
CA ILE A 70 -4.84 4.77 -7.20
C ILE A 70 -5.92 4.09 -8.04
N ALA A 71 -7.14 3.95 -7.50
CA ALA A 71 -8.28 3.44 -8.26
C ALA A 71 -8.66 4.40 -9.42
N GLU A 72 -8.65 5.71 -9.19
CA GLU A 72 -8.89 6.74 -10.22
C GLU A 72 -7.83 6.72 -11.33
N GLN A 73 -6.60 6.30 -11.02
CA GLN A 73 -5.53 6.05 -12.00
C GLN A 73 -5.73 4.76 -12.81
N GLY A 74 -6.78 3.97 -12.53
CA GLY A 74 -7.15 2.77 -13.27
C GLY A 74 -6.45 1.48 -12.80
N HIS A 75 -5.84 1.49 -11.62
CA HIS A 75 -5.36 0.28 -10.97
C HIS A 75 -6.51 -0.46 -10.28
N GLU A 76 -6.38 -1.77 -10.13
CA GLU A 76 -7.34 -2.59 -9.38
C GLU A 76 -6.96 -2.57 -7.90
N ILE A 77 -7.96 -2.50 -7.03
CA ILE A 77 -7.81 -2.56 -5.57
C ILE A 77 -8.49 -3.84 -5.08
N ALA A 78 -7.79 -4.61 -4.26
CA ALA A 78 -8.25 -5.87 -3.70
C ALA A 78 -7.96 -5.96 -2.19
#